data_AF-A0A6H9KT41-F1
#
_entry.id   AF-A0A6H9KT41-F1
#
_cell.length_a   1.000
_cell.length_b   1.000
_cell.length_c   1.000
_cell.angle_alpha   90.00
_cell.angle_beta   90.00
_cell.angle_gamma   90.00
#
_symmetry.space_group_name_H-M   'P 1'
#
loop_
_entity.id
_entity.type
_entity.pdbx_description
1 polymer ?
#
loop_
_entity_poly.entity_id
_entity_poly.type
_entity_poly.pdbx_seq_one_letter_code
_entity_poly.pdbx_strand_id
1 'polypeptide(L)'
;MKNIFFVFCFISFSNSLFGASLDFSTFLGAWGTIKGYDIVSNDSGEVLVTGEFQASGFPITSGTYTAGFSGKNIFVSKFSKDGSNLLFSSSIGSQGNDFGYGIKLGKYEDIFIIGRTWSSSFPTVNFYDSSYNGYSDNFVCKLSSDGATIVYSSYIGGNWYDYAYDLAIDNNENLFLLGSVESSSYPKVNAFDNSFGGSVEMTLTKFDSVGNGIIFSTFIGGNSSEYGHCLTLDSFGNPILTGFAHSSDYPTITGSFDISKSGSNDIIVSKFAADGQTLLFSTFIGGAGNDIGNALVTNLNDDVFLTGYSLSTNFPTANGFSQILNGSQDAIICKVSNDGSALLYSSFFGGSSDEFGYGISLGENSQVFISGNTISNDLPVLNSIDSTYSGGNDIFISHLNVLNNSLNFSTYLGSPLEDSQDIYGNPLTYNNGNVSFIGYTNSNFPSTINSYDNSFGGDWDAVIGSLKPDYRISDLQIETFGNNIKLTWGKIPIAVNYKIYRSTTSNINNAVLLTTLSNSFNQPSFTDDGTSQNSDKYFYFVTWED
;
A
#
# COMPACT_ATOMS: atom_id res chain seq x y z
N MET A 1 -29.22 -4.16 -46.21
CA MET A 1 -28.74 -3.91 -44.83
C MET A 1 -29.65 -4.70 -43.89
N LYS A 2 -29.17 -5.83 -43.36
CA LYS A 2 -29.93 -6.56 -42.33
C LYS A 2 -29.80 -5.75 -41.03
N ASN A 3 -30.93 -5.43 -40.41
CA ASN A 3 -30.96 -4.82 -39.08
C ASN A 3 -30.59 -5.90 -38.07
N ILE A 4 -29.29 -6.04 -37.78
CA ILE A 4 -28.80 -6.96 -36.77
C ILE A 4 -29.03 -6.33 -35.40
N PHE A 5 -29.84 -6.97 -34.56
CA PHE A 5 -30.05 -6.57 -33.18
C PHE A 5 -29.17 -7.45 -32.28
N PHE A 6 -28.30 -6.85 -31.49
CA PHE A 6 -27.42 -7.56 -30.56
C PHE A 6 -28.00 -7.43 -29.15
N VAL A 7 -27.98 -8.53 -28.38
CA VAL A 7 -28.39 -8.54 -26.97
C VAL A 7 -27.27 -9.20 -26.19
N PHE A 8 -27.01 -8.71 -24.98
CA PHE A 8 -25.85 -9.02 -24.16
C PHE A 8 -26.19 -10.03 -23.07
N CYS A 9 -25.24 -10.88 -22.68
CA CYS A 9 -25.33 -11.61 -21.42
C CYS A 9 -23.93 -11.90 -20.87
N PHE A 10 -23.71 -11.49 -19.62
CA PHE A 10 -22.47 -11.72 -18.86
C PHE A 10 -22.57 -13.07 -18.16
N ILE A 11 -21.64 -13.98 -18.43
CA ILE A 11 -21.48 -15.21 -17.64
C ILE A 11 -20.00 -15.53 -17.59
N SER A 12 -19.33 -15.35 -16.45
CA SER A 12 -18.05 -16.02 -16.17
C SER A 12 -18.36 -17.38 -15.53
N PHE A 13 -17.57 -18.39 -15.89
CA PHE A 13 -17.59 -19.70 -15.26
C PHE A 13 -16.30 -19.86 -14.48
N SER A 14 -16.21 -19.26 -13.30
CA SER A 14 -15.34 -19.80 -12.26
C SER A 14 -16.22 -20.55 -11.27
N ASN A 15 -15.76 -21.71 -10.79
CA ASN A 15 -16.44 -22.48 -9.73
C ASN A 15 -16.30 -21.83 -8.34
N SER A 16 -15.72 -20.62 -8.26
CA SER A 16 -15.67 -19.81 -7.05
C SER A 16 -16.99 -19.05 -6.89
N LEU A 17 -17.53 -18.96 -5.67
CA LEU A 17 -18.66 -18.06 -5.39
C LEU A 17 -18.37 -16.66 -5.96
N PHE A 18 -19.36 -16.08 -6.65
CA PHE A 18 -19.26 -14.72 -7.19
C PHE A 18 -19.07 -13.70 -6.05
N GLY A 19 -18.18 -12.73 -6.26
CA GLY A 19 -17.91 -11.64 -5.33
C GLY A 19 -16.44 -11.57 -4.93
N ALA A 20 -16.04 -10.43 -4.36
CA ALA A 20 -14.75 -10.35 -3.71
C ALA A 20 -14.73 -11.32 -2.53
N SER A 21 -13.57 -11.92 -2.27
CA SER A 21 -13.43 -12.93 -1.23
C SER A 21 -12.10 -12.78 -0.50
N LEU A 22 -12.09 -13.28 0.72
CA LEU A 22 -10.87 -13.44 1.51
C LEU A 22 -10.20 -14.73 1.02
N ASP A 23 -9.09 -14.58 0.29
CA ASP A 23 -8.27 -15.72 -0.16
C ASP A 23 -7.69 -16.42 1.07
N PHE A 24 -7.13 -15.62 1.98
CA PHE A 24 -6.85 -16.05 3.35
C PHE A 24 -6.95 -14.91 4.36
N SER A 25 -7.12 -15.27 5.63
CA SER A 25 -6.87 -14.38 6.76
C SER A 25 -6.46 -15.21 7.96
N THR A 26 -5.32 -14.85 8.53
CA THR A 26 -4.65 -15.56 9.61
C THR A 26 -4.28 -14.60 10.72
N PHE A 27 -4.24 -15.13 11.94
CA PHE A 27 -3.52 -14.48 13.02
C PHE A 27 -2.02 -14.78 12.91
N LEU A 28 -1.23 -13.87 13.47
CA LEU A 28 0.11 -14.12 13.97
C LEU A 28 0.10 -13.73 15.45
N GLY A 29 -0.38 -14.66 16.27
CA GLY A 29 -0.71 -14.42 17.68
C GLY A 29 0.13 -15.23 18.66
N ALA A 30 0.14 -14.76 19.91
CA ALA A 30 0.69 -15.45 21.08
C ALA A 30 0.20 -14.75 22.36
N TRP A 31 0.51 -15.29 23.54
CA TRP A 31 0.11 -14.68 24.81
C TRP A 31 0.85 -13.35 25.05
N GLY A 32 0.25 -12.23 24.63
CA GLY A 32 0.77 -10.87 24.80
C GLY A 32 0.33 -9.93 23.67
N THR A 33 1.17 -8.96 23.34
CA THR A 33 0.89 -7.96 22.30
C THR A 33 1.72 -8.24 21.05
N ILE A 34 1.07 -8.33 19.90
CA ILE A 34 1.69 -8.40 18.57
C ILE A 34 0.95 -7.40 17.69
N LYS A 35 1.70 -6.50 17.05
CA LYS A 35 1.14 -5.52 16.10
C LYS A 35 1.92 -5.52 14.82
N GLY A 36 1.21 -5.68 13.70
CA GLY A 36 1.77 -5.59 12.37
C GLY A 36 1.68 -4.18 11.79
N TYR A 37 2.70 -3.75 11.06
CA TYR A 37 2.79 -2.39 10.52
C TYR A 37 2.92 -2.35 9.00
N ASP A 38 3.84 -3.13 8.42
CA ASP A 38 4.11 -3.09 6.98
C ASP A 38 4.13 -4.48 6.36
N ILE A 39 3.76 -4.55 5.08
CA ILE A 39 3.64 -5.79 4.31
C ILE A 39 4.21 -5.62 2.90
N VAL A 40 4.91 -6.65 2.44
CA VAL A 40 5.41 -6.76 1.07
C VAL A 40 5.14 -8.17 0.54
N SER A 41 5.03 -8.32 -0.77
CA SER A 41 4.87 -9.62 -1.41
C SER A 41 5.94 -9.82 -2.49
N ASN A 42 6.37 -11.08 -2.68
CA ASN A 42 7.28 -11.43 -3.77
C ASN A 42 6.52 -11.90 -5.01
N ASP A 43 7.21 -12.11 -6.13
CA ASP A 43 6.59 -12.53 -7.40
C ASP A 43 5.84 -13.88 -7.31
N SER A 44 6.18 -14.71 -6.32
CA SER A 44 5.50 -15.98 -6.04
C SER A 44 4.17 -15.80 -5.29
N GLY A 45 3.87 -14.58 -4.84
CA GLY A 45 2.69 -14.23 -4.04
C GLY A 45 2.83 -14.56 -2.55
N GLU A 46 4.03 -14.93 -2.08
CA GLU A 46 4.31 -15.09 -0.66
C GLU A 46 4.36 -13.70 -0.01
N VAL A 47 3.82 -13.57 1.20
CA VAL A 47 3.75 -12.28 1.91
C VAL A 47 4.75 -12.25 3.05
N LEU A 48 5.46 -11.14 3.18
CA LEU A 48 6.37 -10.85 4.29
C LEU A 48 5.85 -9.66 5.06
N VAL A 49 5.94 -9.75 6.38
CA VAL A 49 5.39 -8.76 7.30
C VAL A 49 6.39 -8.43 8.41
N THR A 50 6.33 -7.19 8.88
CA THR A 50 7.09 -6.72 10.05
C THR A 50 6.17 -6.04 11.05
N GLY A 51 6.64 -5.96 12.29
CA GLY A 51 5.92 -5.28 13.35
C GLY A 51 6.65 -5.34 14.69
N GLU A 52 5.89 -5.18 15.76
CA GLU A 52 6.36 -5.38 17.14
C GLU A 52 5.70 -6.62 17.77
N PHE A 53 6.41 -7.24 18.70
CA PHE A 53 5.82 -8.20 19.62
C PHE A 53 6.42 -8.11 21.02
N GLN A 54 5.56 -8.27 22.02
CA GLN A 54 5.89 -8.53 23.42
C GLN A 54 4.96 -9.65 23.86
N ALA A 55 5.32 -10.89 23.53
CA ALA A 55 4.46 -12.04 23.74
C ALA A 55 5.26 -13.29 24.10
N SER A 56 4.69 -14.10 24.99
CA SER A 56 5.23 -15.41 25.36
C SER A 56 4.74 -16.46 24.36
N GLY A 57 5.68 -17.22 23.78
CA GLY A 57 5.36 -18.26 22.81
C GLY A 57 5.15 -17.75 21.39
N PHE A 58 5.60 -16.53 21.08
CA PHE A 58 5.63 -16.02 19.72
C PHE A 58 6.39 -17.00 18.79
N PRO A 59 5.84 -17.36 17.62
CA PRO A 59 6.41 -18.41 16.79
C PRO A 59 7.71 -17.92 16.12
N ILE A 60 8.84 -18.43 16.58
CA ILE A 60 10.16 -18.23 15.95
C ILE A 60 10.60 -19.54 15.31
N THR A 61 11.00 -19.47 14.04
CA THR A 61 11.39 -20.65 13.26
C THR A 61 12.81 -21.07 13.59
N SER A 62 13.07 -22.36 13.79
CA SER A 62 14.42 -22.85 14.06
C SER A 62 15.36 -22.54 12.89
N GLY A 63 16.51 -21.93 13.18
CA GLY A 63 17.51 -21.58 12.17
C GLY A 63 17.38 -20.17 11.60
N THR A 64 16.35 -19.42 11.98
CA THR A 64 16.25 -17.99 11.64
C THR A 64 17.04 -17.12 12.63
N TYR A 65 17.21 -15.84 12.28
CA TYR A 65 17.83 -14.88 13.17
C TYR A 65 16.96 -14.71 14.43
N THR A 66 17.61 -14.83 15.59
CA THR A 66 16.96 -14.71 16.89
C THR A 66 17.83 -13.87 17.81
N ALA A 67 17.41 -12.64 18.06
CA ALA A 67 17.88 -11.81 19.14
C ALA A 67 16.66 -11.19 19.83
N GLY A 68 16.58 -11.30 21.15
CA GLY A 68 15.52 -10.68 21.92
C GLY A 68 15.79 -10.73 23.42
N PHE A 69 15.57 -9.61 24.10
CA PHE A 69 15.63 -9.49 25.55
C PHE A 69 14.32 -8.88 26.07
N SER A 70 14.27 -8.48 27.34
CA SER A 70 13.08 -7.89 27.98
C SER A 70 12.59 -6.65 27.22
N GLY A 71 11.34 -6.65 26.75
CA GLY A 71 10.75 -5.50 26.06
C GLY A 71 9.92 -5.91 24.84
N LYS A 72 9.56 -4.93 24.01
CA LYS A 72 9.03 -5.15 22.66
C LYS A 72 10.18 -5.47 21.71
N ASN A 73 10.00 -6.48 20.86
CA ASN A 73 10.97 -6.92 19.87
C ASN A 73 10.33 -6.85 18.47
N ILE A 74 11.16 -6.93 17.44
CA ILE A 74 10.72 -6.91 16.03
C ILE A 74 10.53 -8.34 15.55
N PHE A 75 9.43 -8.61 14.85
CA PHE A 75 9.29 -9.84 14.08
C PHE A 75 9.44 -9.58 12.58
N VAL A 76 9.91 -10.60 11.88
CA VAL A 76 9.94 -10.65 10.41
C VAL A 76 9.38 -12.00 10.03
N SER A 77 8.16 -12.04 9.52
CA SER A 77 7.45 -13.30 9.24
C SER A 77 7.11 -13.40 7.77
N LYS A 78 7.30 -14.58 7.18
CA LYS A 78 6.94 -14.89 5.80
C LYS A 78 5.89 -15.98 5.77
N PHE A 79 4.79 -15.75 5.04
CA PHE A 79 3.70 -16.72 4.88
C PHE A 79 3.64 -17.22 3.44
N SER A 80 3.14 -18.46 3.28
CA SER A 80 2.79 -19.00 1.97
C SER A 80 1.73 -18.13 1.29
N LYS A 81 1.67 -18.18 -0.04
CA LYS A 81 0.71 -17.41 -0.85
C LYS A 81 -0.75 -17.58 -0.40
N ASP A 82 -1.11 -18.78 0.06
CA ASP A 82 -2.45 -19.12 0.53
C ASP A 82 -2.64 -18.89 2.05
N GLY A 83 -1.65 -18.32 2.74
CA GLY A 83 -1.67 -18.03 4.17
C GLY A 83 -1.75 -19.24 5.09
N SER A 84 -1.61 -20.46 4.56
CA SER A 84 -1.77 -21.70 5.33
C SER A 84 -0.52 -22.08 6.15
N ASN A 85 0.64 -21.53 5.80
CA ASN A 85 1.90 -21.84 6.46
C ASN A 85 2.71 -20.58 6.78
N LEU A 86 3.22 -20.50 8.00
CA LEU A 86 4.34 -19.64 8.35
C LEU A 86 5.62 -20.31 7.83
N LEU A 87 6.18 -19.77 6.75
CA LEU A 87 7.38 -20.30 6.09
C LEU A 87 8.63 -20.04 6.93
N PHE A 88 8.74 -18.85 7.50
CA PHE A 88 9.70 -18.54 8.55
C PHE A 88 9.22 -17.37 9.41
N SER A 89 9.80 -17.25 10.60
CA SER A 89 9.69 -16.07 11.46
C SER A 89 11.01 -15.85 12.20
N SER A 90 11.53 -14.63 12.10
CA SER A 90 12.76 -14.16 12.77
C SER A 90 12.41 -13.15 13.85
N SER A 91 13.25 -13.07 14.89
CA SER A 91 13.17 -12.01 15.90
C SER A 91 14.44 -11.19 15.95
N ILE A 92 14.27 -9.86 15.92
CA ILE A 92 15.36 -8.90 16.11
C ILE A 92 14.97 -8.03 17.31
N GLY A 93 15.87 -7.88 18.27
CA GLY A 93 15.59 -7.09 19.45
C GLY A 93 16.79 -6.92 20.37
N SER A 94 16.55 -6.15 21.41
CA SER A 94 17.53 -5.60 22.33
C SER A 94 16.98 -5.60 23.76
N GLN A 95 17.69 -4.99 24.71
CA GLN A 95 17.22 -4.80 26.09
C GLN A 95 16.13 -3.73 26.25
N GLY A 96 15.88 -2.92 25.20
CA GLY A 96 14.85 -1.88 25.19
C GLY A 96 13.64 -2.32 24.35
N ASN A 97 12.78 -1.35 24.03
CA ASN A 97 11.71 -1.57 23.05
C ASN A 97 12.24 -1.33 21.64
N ASP A 98 11.95 -2.26 20.75
CA ASP A 98 12.29 -2.22 19.33
C ASP A 98 11.02 -2.39 18.49
N PHE A 99 10.89 -1.57 17.46
CA PHE A 99 9.70 -1.49 16.61
C PHE A 99 10.13 -1.61 15.15
N GLY A 100 9.56 -2.56 14.40
CA GLY A 100 9.86 -2.74 12.97
C GLY A 100 8.77 -2.12 12.13
N TYR A 101 9.00 -0.91 11.64
CA TYR A 101 7.97 -0.05 11.04
C TYR A 101 7.82 -0.23 9.53
N GLY A 102 8.88 -0.60 8.81
CA GLY A 102 8.83 -0.77 7.35
C GLY A 102 9.61 -1.99 6.88
N ILE A 103 9.14 -2.63 5.81
CA ILE A 103 9.74 -3.80 5.16
C ILE A 103 9.71 -3.66 3.63
N LYS A 104 10.84 -3.93 2.96
CA LYS A 104 10.93 -4.06 1.50
C LYS A 104 11.80 -5.25 1.12
N LEU A 105 11.53 -5.81 -0.06
CA LEU A 105 12.39 -6.81 -0.69
C LEU A 105 13.38 -6.14 -1.63
N GLY A 106 14.65 -6.54 -1.54
CA GLY A 106 15.63 -6.29 -2.58
C GLY A 106 15.42 -7.17 -3.80
N LYS A 107 16.19 -6.92 -4.85
CA LYS A 107 16.18 -7.67 -6.12
C LYS A 107 16.44 -9.16 -5.96
N TYR A 108 17.17 -9.55 -4.92
CA TYR A 108 17.51 -10.95 -4.61
C TYR A 108 16.66 -11.53 -3.47
N GLU A 109 15.52 -10.91 -3.16
CA GLU A 109 14.64 -11.21 -2.01
C GLU A 109 15.31 -11.04 -0.63
N ASP A 110 16.49 -10.39 -0.56
CA ASP A 110 16.99 -9.92 0.73
C ASP A 110 15.98 -8.95 1.35
N ILE A 111 15.88 -8.97 2.68
CA ILE A 111 14.78 -8.29 3.38
C ILE A 111 15.34 -7.05 4.07
N PHE A 112 14.86 -5.88 3.66
CA PHE A 112 15.23 -4.60 4.26
C PHE A 112 14.17 -4.20 5.27
N ILE A 113 14.60 -3.79 6.45
CA ILE A 113 13.75 -3.40 7.57
C ILE A 113 14.27 -2.11 8.16
N ILE A 114 13.34 -1.22 8.46
CA ILE A 114 13.60 0.01 9.21
C ILE A 114 12.73 0.05 10.45
N GLY A 115 13.11 0.88 11.40
CA GLY A 115 12.33 1.05 12.60
C GLY A 115 13.04 1.89 13.63
N ARG A 116 12.58 1.76 14.87
CA ARG A 116 13.08 2.52 16.01
C ARG A 116 13.48 1.60 17.15
N THR A 117 14.55 1.96 17.84
CA THR A 117 15.03 1.25 19.03
C THR A 117 15.23 2.23 20.18
N TRP A 118 14.91 1.78 21.40
CA TRP A 118 15.15 2.52 22.65
C TRP A 118 16.34 1.93 23.42
N SER A 119 17.30 1.33 22.70
CA SER A 119 18.38 0.59 23.31
C SER A 119 19.71 0.83 22.61
N SER A 120 20.78 0.84 23.42
CA SER A 120 22.17 0.77 22.96
C SER A 120 22.66 -0.66 22.68
N SER A 121 21.79 -1.65 22.79
CA SER A 121 22.11 -3.07 22.59
C SER A 121 21.43 -3.69 21.35
N PHE A 122 20.92 -2.84 20.45
CA PHE A 122 20.38 -3.31 19.17
C PHE A 122 21.51 -3.99 18.37
N PRO A 123 21.24 -5.12 17.68
CA PRO A 123 22.25 -5.81 16.91
C PRO A 123 22.82 -4.91 15.80
N THR A 124 24.14 -4.76 15.76
CA THR A 124 24.86 -3.99 14.73
C THR A 124 25.84 -4.88 14.00
N VAL A 125 25.77 -4.90 12.67
CA VAL A 125 26.60 -5.72 11.78
C VAL A 125 26.95 -4.87 10.57
N ASN A 126 28.23 -4.80 10.16
CA ASN A 126 28.66 -4.03 8.99
C ASN A 126 28.04 -2.61 8.92
N PHE A 127 28.10 -1.89 10.05
CA PHE A 127 27.30 -0.69 10.29
C PHE A 127 27.99 0.61 9.87
N TYR A 128 27.18 1.65 9.68
CA TYR A 128 27.62 3.05 9.62
C TYR A 128 27.85 3.61 11.03
N ASP A 129 26.89 3.41 11.94
CA ASP A 129 26.95 3.80 13.35
C ASP A 129 26.51 2.64 14.25
N SER A 130 27.28 2.41 15.31
CA SER A 130 26.99 1.43 16.36
C SER A 130 26.53 2.07 17.67
N SER A 131 26.33 3.38 17.69
CA SER A 131 26.05 4.16 18.88
C SER A 131 24.58 4.56 18.92
N TYR A 132 24.00 4.42 20.11
CA TYR A 132 22.68 4.95 20.42
C TYR A 132 22.85 6.35 21.03
N ASN A 133 22.42 7.37 20.32
CA ASN A 133 22.81 8.75 20.57
C ASN A 133 21.71 9.59 21.26
N GLY A 134 20.47 9.11 21.35
CA GLY A 134 19.34 9.88 21.90
C GLY A 134 18.42 9.14 22.89
N TYR A 135 17.14 9.50 22.87
CA TYR A 135 16.06 8.81 23.61
C TYR A 135 15.40 7.71 22.80
N SER A 136 15.58 7.75 21.48
CA SER A 136 15.25 6.68 20.56
C SER A 136 15.95 6.97 19.24
N ASP A 137 16.65 5.98 18.70
CA ASP A 137 17.32 6.12 17.40
C ASP A 137 16.58 5.27 16.37
N ASN A 138 16.64 5.69 15.12
CA ASN A 138 16.21 4.84 14.01
C ASN A 138 17.26 3.75 13.78
N PHE A 139 16.85 2.65 13.16
CA PHE A 139 17.78 1.67 12.62
C PHE A 139 17.44 1.35 11.16
N VAL A 140 18.47 0.91 10.44
CA VAL A 140 18.35 0.22 9.14
C VAL A 140 18.91 -1.17 9.29
N CYS A 141 18.28 -2.16 8.68
CA CYS A 141 18.68 -3.57 8.76
C CYS A 141 18.41 -4.27 7.43
N LYS A 142 19.38 -5.05 6.96
CA LYS A 142 19.23 -5.98 5.84
C LYS A 142 19.43 -7.41 6.35
N LEU A 143 18.40 -8.25 6.21
CA LEU A 143 18.44 -9.68 6.47
C LEU A 143 18.63 -10.45 5.15
N SER A 144 19.20 -11.65 5.24
CA SER A 144 19.14 -12.64 4.16
C SER A 144 17.69 -13.04 3.84
N SER A 145 17.44 -13.48 2.61
CA SER A 145 16.09 -13.85 2.13
C SER A 145 15.41 -14.99 2.89
N ASP A 146 16.18 -15.82 3.61
CA ASP A 146 15.68 -16.87 4.51
C ASP A 146 15.45 -16.39 5.95
N GLY A 147 15.69 -15.10 6.22
CA GLY A 147 15.56 -14.49 7.55
C GLY A 147 16.62 -14.95 8.56
N ALA A 148 17.65 -15.70 8.16
CA ALA A 148 18.60 -16.34 9.07
C ALA A 148 19.75 -15.44 9.53
N THR A 149 20.15 -14.46 8.72
CA THR A 149 21.38 -13.69 8.96
C THR A 149 21.14 -12.20 8.75
N ILE A 150 21.59 -11.36 9.69
CA ILE A 150 21.76 -9.93 9.45
C ILE A 150 22.99 -9.74 8.55
N VAL A 151 22.76 -9.23 7.34
CA VAL A 151 23.79 -8.85 6.37
C VAL A 151 24.45 -7.53 6.80
N TYR A 152 23.63 -6.54 7.14
CA TYR A 152 24.05 -5.34 7.84
C TYR A 152 22.92 -4.81 8.74
N SER A 153 23.29 -4.08 9.78
CA SER A 153 22.36 -3.30 10.60
C SER A 153 23.10 -2.15 11.29
N SER A 154 22.51 -0.96 11.27
CA SER A 154 23.13 0.27 11.78
C SER A 154 22.11 1.13 12.51
N TYR A 155 22.56 1.82 13.55
CA TYR A 155 21.83 2.97 14.08
C TYR A 155 21.88 4.13 13.09
N ILE A 156 20.88 5.00 13.16
CA ILE A 156 20.92 6.36 12.62
C ILE A 156 20.02 7.27 13.46
N GLY A 157 20.60 8.32 14.01
CA GLY A 157 19.88 9.18 14.93
C GLY A 157 20.68 10.39 15.38
N GLY A 158 20.02 11.27 16.12
CA GLY A 158 20.61 12.41 16.80
C GLY A 158 20.51 12.29 18.32
N ASN A 159 20.59 13.41 19.02
CA ASN A 159 20.65 13.44 20.50
C ASN A 159 19.27 13.41 21.17
N TRP A 160 18.18 13.28 20.42
CA TRP A 160 16.80 13.34 20.93
C TRP A 160 15.97 12.15 20.41
N TYR A 161 14.69 12.35 20.11
CA TYR A 161 13.87 11.31 19.50
C TYR A 161 14.01 11.37 17.98
N ASP A 162 14.31 10.24 17.39
CA ASP A 162 14.24 10.00 15.96
C ASP A 162 13.09 9.03 15.64
N TYR A 163 12.42 9.27 14.52
CA TYR A 163 11.24 8.55 14.08
C TYR A 163 11.44 8.06 12.66
N ALA A 164 11.43 6.75 12.45
CA ALA A 164 11.44 6.12 11.13
C ALA A 164 10.00 5.85 10.70
N TYR A 165 9.67 6.13 9.45
CA TYR A 165 8.31 5.92 8.94
C TYR A 165 8.26 4.95 7.76
N ASP A 166 9.15 5.11 6.77
CA ASP A 166 9.12 4.28 5.56
C ASP A 166 10.50 4.19 4.88
N LEU A 167 10.66 3.20 4.00
CA LEU A 167 11.85 2.94 3.21
C LEU A 167 11.53 2.64 1.75
N ALA A 168 12.51 2.93 0.88
CA ALA A 168 12.51 2.47 -0.51
C ALA A 168 13.90 2.00 -0.93
N ILE A 169 13.97 1.04 -1.85
CA ILE A 169 15.22 0.43 -2.31
C ILE A 169 15.39 0.72 -3.81
N ASP A 170 16.56 1.23 -4.21
CA ASP A 170 16.86 1.45 -5.63
C ASP A 170 17.42 0.19 -6.32
N ASN A 171 17.53 0.24 -7.65
CA ASN A 171 18.06 -0.86 -8.46
C ASN A 171 19.52 -1.23 -8.16
N ASN A 172 20.25 -0.39 -7.42
CA ASN A 172 21.61 -0.67 -6.97
C ASN A 172 21.65 -1.21 -5.53
N GLU A 173 20.49 -1.57 -4.96
CA GLU A 173 20.30 -2.04 -3.58
C GLU A 173 20.63 -0.99 -2.51
N ASN A 174 20.63 0.30 -2.85
CA ASN A 174 20.77 1.36 -1.86
C ASN A 174 19.42 1.58 -1.15
N LEU A 175 19.47 1.70 0.18
CA LEU A 175 18.29 1.98 0.99
C LEU A 175 18.09 3.48 1.15
N PHE A 176 16.89 3.96 0.87
CA PHE A 176 16.41 5.25 1.30
C PHE A 176 15.55 5.09 2.54
N LEU A 177 15.74 5.98 3.51
CA LEU A 177 14.99 6.08 4.77
C LEU A 177 14.34 7.47 4.82
N LEU A 178 13.02 7.48 5.04
CA LEU A 178 12.27 8.67 5.41
C LEU A 178 11.96 8.62 6.90
N GLY A 179 12.20 9.75 7.57
CA GLY A 179 11.96 9.88 8.99
C GLY A 179 11.71 11.31 9.42
N SER A 180 11.51 11.51 10.71
CA SER A 180 11.54 12.82 11.36
C SER A 180 12.39 12.79 12.61
N VAL A 181 12.95 13.93 13.00
CA VAL A 181 13.91 14.00 14.12
C VAL A 181 13.69 15.25 14.96
N GLU A 182 14.04 15.17 16.25
CA GLU A 182 13.93 16.29 17.20
C GLU A 182 15.27 17.00 17.46
N SER A 183 16.28 16.78 16.61
CA SER A 183 17.60 17.38 16.83
C SER A 183 18.39 17.71 15.57
N SER A 184 19.13 18.82 15.65
CA SER A 184 20.09 19.24 14.62
C SER A 184 21.33 18.35 14.50
N SER A 185 21.54 17.43 15.44
CA SER A 185 22.68 16.50 15.46
C SER A 185 22.54 15.31 14.52
N TYR A 186 21.34 15.05 13.97
CA TYR A 186 21.14 13.97 13.00
C TYR A 186 22.15 14.06 11.84
N PRO A 187 22.67 12.93 11.31
CA PRO A 187 23.68 12.94 10.26
C PRO A 187 23.30 13.81 9.07
N LYS A 188 24.28 14.54 8.51
CA LYS A 188 24.12 15.39 7.34
C LYS A 188 25.27 15.11 6.39
N VAL A 189 24.97 14.64 5.20
CA VAL A 189 25.96 14.24 4.19
C VAL A 189 25.42 14.67 2.84
N ASN A 190 26.18 15.47 2.07
CA ASN A 190 25.74 15.92 0.74
C ASN A 190 24.28 16.44 0.73
N ALA A 191 23.91 17.24 1.72
CA ALA A 191 22.52 17.56 2.00
C ALA A 191 21.94 18.64 1.07
N PHE A 192 20.64 18.55 0.78
CA PHE A 192 19.85 19.65 0.22
C PHE A 192 19.74 20.82 1.20
N ASP A 193 19.40 20.52 2.46
CA ASP A 193 19.38 21.45 3.58
C ASP A 193 20.05 20.85 4.82
N ASN A 194 20.82 21.69 5.51
CA ASN A 194 21.53 21.38 6.74
C ASN A 194 20.94 22.09 7.96
N SER A 195 19.87 22.86 7.77
CA SER A 195 19.20 23.67 8.78
C SER A 195 18.13 22.85 9.48
N PHE A 196 18.11 22.90 10.81
CA PHE A 196 17.03 22.35 11.63
C PHE A 196 16.15 23.52 12.05
N GLY A 197 15.01 23.70 11.39
CA GLY A 197 14.21 24.93 11.48
C GLY A 197 13.09 24.86 12.52
N GLY A 198 12.51 23.68 12.73
CA GLY A 198 11.42 23.42 13.67
C GLY A 198 11.84 22.79 15.01
N SER A 199 10.85 22.19 15.71
CA SER A 199 11.12 21.27 16.83
C SER A 199 11.17 19.81 16.37
N VAL A 200 10.58 19.50 15.21
CA VAL A 200 10.65 18.21 14.54
C VAL A 200 10.91 18.48 13.06
N GLU A 201 11.90 17.84 12.47
CA GLU A 201 12.31 18.07 11.08
C GLU A 201 12.24 16.77 10.30
N MET A 202 11.69 16.81 9.09
CA MET A 202 11.71 15.64 8.20
C MET A 202 13.13 15.38 7.69
N THR A 203 13.49 14.11 7.52
CA THR A 203 14.79 13.69 7.02
C THR A 203 14.64 12.72 5.86
N LEU A 204 15.52 12.84 4.87
CA LEU A 204 15.70 11.85 3.83
C LEU A 204 17.16 11.40 3.82
N THR A 205 17.39 10.11 4.05
CA THR A 205 18.73 9.52 4.09
C THR A 205 18.85 8.40 3.07
N LYS A 206 19.94 8.36 2.32
CA LYS A 206 20.29 7.25 1.44
C LYS A 206 21.57 6.56 1.92
N PHE A 207 21.47 5.29 2.26
CA PHE A 207 22.59 4.42 2.58
C PHE A 207 23.13 3.73 1.32
N ASP A 208 24.41 3.41 1.32
CA ASP A 208 24.96 2.52 0.30
C ASP A 208 24.45 1.08 0.47
N SER A 209 24.61 0.28 -0.58
CA SER A 209 24.09 -1.10 -0.63
C SER A 209 24.77 -2.09 0.32
N VAL A 210 25.89 -1.69 0.94
CA VAL A 210 26.59 -2.49 1.96
C VAL A 210 26.24 -2.06 3.39
N GLY A 211 25.54 -0.94 3.56
CA GLY A 211 24.99 -0.47 4.84
C GLY A 211 25.99 0.20 5.78
N ASN A 212 27.20 0.54 5.31
CA ASN A 212 28.24 1.13 6.14
C ASN A 212 28.58 2.59 5.79
N GLY A 213 27.94 3.13 4.75
CA GLY A 213 28.09 4.52 4.34
C GLY A 213 26.74 5.19 4.06
N ILE A 214 26.71 6.51 4.29
CA ILE A 214 25.63 7.39 3.86
C ILE A 214 26.06 8.06 2.55
N ILE A 215 25.27 7.89 1.49
CA ILE A 215 25.44 8.58 0.21
C ILE A 215 25.01 10.04 0.34
N PHE A 216 23.82 10.27 0.90
CA PHE A 216 23.35 11.58 1.32
C PHE A 216 22.40 11.47 2.53
N SER A 217 22.30 12.54 3.30
CA SER A 217 21.32 12.72 4.36
C SER A 217 21.03 14.21 4.52
N THR A 218 19.75 14.58 4.51
CA THR A 218 19.29 15.97 4.49
C THR A 218 18.09 16.20 5.40
N PHE A 219 17.97 17.42 5.90
CA PHE A 219 16.71 17.95 6.43
C PHE A 219 15.80 18.43 5.30
N ILE A 220 14.49 18.44 5.55
CA ILE A 220 13.46 18.90 4.63
C ILE A 220 12.34 19.59 5.44
N GLY A 221 12.25 20.91 5.34
CA GLY A 221 11.23 21.64 6.08
C GLY A 221 11.44 23.14 6.12
N GLY A 222 10.73 23.80 7.02
CA GLY A 222 10.73 25.24 7.21
C GLY A 222 10.96 25.63 8.67
N ASN A 223 10.37 26.73 9.11
CA ASN A 223 10.57 27.26 10.47
C ASN A 223 9.67 26.61 11.55
N SER A 224 9.01 25.50 11.26
CA SER A 224 8.07 24.78 12.14
C SER A 224 8.22 23.27 11.94
N SER A 225 7.32 22.45 12.50
CA SER A 225 7.50 21.00 12.51
C SER A 225 7.05 20.31 11.22
N GLU A 226 7.81 19.33 10.75
CA GLU A 226 7.50 18.53 9.57
C GLU A 226 7.57 17.02 9.86
N TYR A 227 6.60 16.27 9.32
CA TYR A 227 6.50 14.82 9.50
C TYR A 227 6.43 14.14 8.14
N GLY A 228 7.37 13.23 7.87
CA GLY A 228 7.39 12.43 6.64
C GLY A 228 6.85 11.04 6.94
N HIS A 229 5.84 10.57 6.20
CA HIS A 229 5.16 9.30 6.50
C HIS A 229 5.43 8.19 5.49
N CYS A 230 5.57 8.52 4.20
CA CYS A 230 5.76 7.49 3.17
C CYS A 230 6.69 7.96 2.05
N LEU A 231 7.44 7.00 1.50
CA LEU A 231 8.46 7.18 0.49
C LEU A 231 8.34 6.12 -0.61
N THR A 232 8.39 6.55 -1.86
CA THR A 232 8.57 5.67 -3.02
C THR A 232 9.66 6.21 -3.93
N LEU A 233 10.07 5.42 -4.93
CA LEU A 233 10.93 5.86 -6.01
C LEU A 233 10.14 5.90 -7.32
N ASP A 234 10.48 6.85 -8.18
CA ASP A 234 10.05 6.84 -9.57
C ASP A 234 10.89 5.85 -10.42
N SER A 235 10.52 5.71 -11.69
CA SER A 235 11.24 4.84 -12.64
C SER A 235 12.71 5.20 -12.88
N PHE A 236 13.16 6.39 -12.49
CA PHE A 236 14.55 6.87 -12.55
C PHE A 236 15.29 6.75 -11.21
N GLY A 237 14.64 6.26 -10.15
CA GLY A 237 15.22 6.15 -8.81
C GLY A 237 15.19 7.47 -8.02
N ASN A 238 14.38 8.45 -8.44
CA ASN A 238 14.17 9.70 -7.72
C ASN A 238 13.18 9.47 -6.57
N PRO A 239 13.53 9.82 -5.33
CA PRO A 239 12.62 9.68 -4.19
C PRO A 239 11.47 10.68 -4.26
N ILE A 240 10.26 10.16 -4.01
CA ILE A 240 9.01 10.92 -3.86
C ILE A 240 8.46 10.61 -2.48
N LEU A 241 8.19 11.65 -1.70
CA LEU A 241 7.74 11.52 -0.32
C LEU A 241 6.46 12.31 -0.05
N THR A 242 5.72 11.86 0.96
CA THR A 242 4.57 12.58 1.53
C THR A 242 4.58 12.54 3.04
N GLY A 243 3.67 13.30 3.63
CA GLY A 243 3.56 13.60 5.04
C GLY A 243 2.77 14.89 5.19
N PHE A 244 3.08 15.69 6.19
CA PHE A 244 2.49 17.01 6.36
C PHE A 244 3.49 18.02 6.91
N ALA A 245 3.24 19.30 6.62
CA ALA A 245 4.05 20.40 7.10
C ALA A 245 3.23 21.37 7.96
N HIS A 246 3.79 21.77 9.10
CA HIS A 246 3.29 22.91 9.87
C HIS A 246 3.83 24.23 9.31
N SER A 247 5.00 24.20 8.66
CA SER A 247 5.67 25.38 8.11
C SER A 247 4.93 25.98 6.93
N SER A 248 4.66 27.29 6.98
CA SER A 248 4.18 28.04 5.81
C SER A 248 5.28 28.28 4.77
N ASP A 249 6.54 28.10 5.16
CA ASP A 249 7.75 28.28 4.36
C ASP A 249 8.44 26.95 4.00
N TYR A 250 7.72 25.83 4.09
CA TYR A 250 8.18 24.54 3.56
C TYR A 250 8.66 24.70 2.10
N PRO A 251 9.76 24.05 1.69
CA PRO A 251 10.33 24.24 0.36
C PRO A 251 9.36 23.81 -0.74
N THR A 252 8.92 24.76 -1.56
CA THR A 252 8.08 24.55 -2.74
C THR A 252 8.77 25.02 -4.02
N ILE A 253 8.27 24.58 -5.18
CA ILE A 253 8.79 24.97 -6.49
C ILE A 253 7.70 25.64 -7.31
N THR A 254 8.00 26.82 -7.86
CA THR A 254 7.11 27.53 -8.79
C THR A 254 6.70 26.63 -9.96
N GLY A 255 5.40 26.53 -10.21
CA GLY A 255 4.84 25.64 -11.23
C GLY A 255 4.29 24.32 -10.67
N SER A 256 4.50 24.05 -9.38
CA SER A 256 3.78 23.00 -8.65
C SER A 256 2.31 23.38 -8.43
N PHE A 257 1.46 22.39 -8.15
CA PHE A 257 0.00 22.54 -8.02
C PHE A 257 -0.42 23.63 -7.02
N ASP A 258 0.11 23.57 -5.80
CA ASP A 258 -0.03 24.62 -4.80
C ASP A 258 1.31 24.85 -4.08
N ILE A 259 1.67 26.11 -3.93
CA ILE A 259 2.93 26.55 -3.31
C ILE A 259 2.68 27.28 -1.99
N SER A 260 1.44 27.33 -1.51
CA SER A 260 1.04 28.01 -0.28
C SER A 260 0.19 27.11 0.60
N LYS A 261 0.53 27.04 1.89
CA LYS A 261 -0.25 26.30 2.88
C LYS A 261 -1.56 27.02 3.20
N SER A 262 -2.67 26.28 3.22
CA SER A 262 -4.02 26.78 3.42
C SER A 262 -4.56 26.57 4.85
N GLY A 263 -4.03 25.59 5.59
CA GLY A 263 -4.47 25.22 6.93
C GLY A 263 -3.36 25.22 7.98
N SER A 264 -3.61 24.58 9.12
CA SER A 264 -2.56 24.35 10.14
C SER A 264 -1.58 23.28 9.69
N ASN A 265 -2.09 22.20 9.09
CA ASN A 265 -1.32 21.11 8.53
C ASN A 265 -1.86 20.85 7.13
N ASP A 266 -1.00 20.93 6.12
CA ASP A 266 -1.36 20.50 4.77
C ASP A 266 -0.43 19.37 4.36
N ILE A 267 -0.96 18.50 3.49
CA ILE A 267 -0.20 17.42 2.89
C ILE A 267 0.91 18.03 2.04
N ILE A 268 2.09 17.45 2.12
CA ILE A 268 3.19 17.74 1.20
C ILE A 268 3.40 16.57 0.25
N VAL A 269 3.77 16.87 -1.00
CA VAL A 269 4.33 15.89 -1.93
C VAL A 269 5.59 16.50 -2.53
N SER A 270 6.74 15.91 -2.24
CA SER A 270 8.04 16.40 -2.70
C SER A 270 8.78 15.30 -3.46
N LYS A 271 9.37 15.65 -4.60
CA LYS A 271 10.22 14.77 -5.41
C LYS A 271 11.62 15.34 -5.49
N PHE A 272 12.63 14.57 -5.12
CA PHE A 272 14.03 14.95 -5.25
C PHE A 272 14.70 14.15 -6.36
N ALA A 273 15.74 14.69 -6.98
CA ALA A 273 16.64 13.90 -7.79
C ALA A 273 17.29 12.80 -6.93
N ALA A 274 17.71 11.70 -7.56
CA ALA A 274 18.31 10.55 -6.88
C ALA A 274 19.60 10.87 -6.08
N ASP A 275 20.19 12.05 -6.26
CA ASP A 275 21.32 12.58 -5.51
C ASP A 275 20.94 13.22 -4.15
N GLY A 276 19.64 13.42 -3.89
CA GLY A 276 19.11 14.01 -2.66
C GLY A 276 19.35 15.51 -2.50
N GLN A 277 19.92 16.19 -3.51
CA GLN A 277 20.34 17.60 -3.44
C GLN A 277 19.50 18.53 -4.31
N THR A 278 18.73 17.98 -5.24
CA THR A 278 17.88 18.78 -6.13
C THR A 278 16.42 18.45 -5.90
N LEU A 279 15.63 19.42 -5.43
CA LEU A 279 14.18 19.32 -5.42
C LEU A 279 13.66 19.49 -6.86
N LEU A 280 12.92 18.52 -7.37
CA LEU A 280 12.38 18.48 -8.74
C LEU A 280 10.97 19.07 -8.81
N PHE A 281 10.12 18.73 -7.84
CA PHE A 281 8.87 19.45 -7.56
C PHE A 281 8.55 19.36 -6.07
N SER A 282 7.72 20.27 -5.58
CA SER A 282 7.16 20.19 -4.24
C SER A 282 5.90 21.03 -4.13
N THR A 283 4.81 20.40 -3.69
CA THR A 283 3.46 20.97 -3.63
C THR A 283 2.81 20.73 -2.27
N PHE A 284 1.90 21.64 -1.90
CA PHE A 284 0.89 21.40 -0.88
C PHE A 284 -0.38 20.78 -1.48
N ILE A 285 -1.14 20.06 -0.64
CA ILE A 285 -2.52 19.64 -0.90
C ILE A 285 -3.29 19.75 0.41
N GLY A 286 -4.22 20.70 0.51
CA GLY A 286 -4.96 20.92 1.75
C GLY A 286 -5.99 22.04 1.65
N GLY A 287 -6.83 22.12 2.67
CA GLY A 287 -7.81 23.18 2.89
C GLY A 287 -7.54 23.93 4.18
N ALA A 288 -8.58 24.43 4.84
CA ALA A 288 -8.45 25.25 6.05
C ALA A 288 -8.29 24.43 7.34
N GLY A 289 -8.57 23.13 7.29
CA GLY A 289 -8.43 22.17 8.40
C GLY A 289 -7.03 21.56 8.48
N ASN A 290 -6.95 20.41 9.14
CA ASN A 290 -5.73 19.58 9.12
C ASN A 290 -5.87 18.51 8.05
N ASP A 291 -4.86 18.39 7.20
CA ASP A 291 -4.80 17.43 6.11
C ASP A 291 -3.47 16.68 6.19
N ILE A 292 -3.53 15.36 6.19
CA ILE A 292 -2.40 14.48 6.50
C ILE A 292 -2.26 13.43 5.38
N GLY A 293 -1.08 13.36 4.76
CA GLY A 293 -0.72 12.30 3.82
C GLY A 293 -0.02 11.17 4.58
N ASN A 294 -0.51 9.94 4.42
CA ASN A 294 0.01 8.78 5.17
C ASN A 294 0.76 7.80 4.27
N ALA A 295 0.24 7.52 3.07
CA ALA A 295 0.87 6.57 2.16
C ALA A 295 0.80 7.05 0.71
N LEU A 296 1.81 6.68 -0.09
CA LEU A 296 1.87 6.96 -1.51
C LEU A 296 2.46 5.81 -2.34
N VAL A 297 2.15 5.82 -3.62
CA VAL A 297 2.66 4.90 -4.65
C VAL A 297 2.67 5.60 -6.01
N THR A 298 3.50 5.13 -6.94
CA THR A 298 3.57 5.65 -8.31
C THR A 298 3.01 4.66 -9.32
N ASN A 299 2.38 5.16 -10.39
CA ASN A 299 2.04 4.35 -11.55
C ASN A 299 3.21 4.27 -12.55
N LEU A 300 3.01 3.56 -13.66
CA LEU A 300 4.02 3.43 -14.73
C LEU A 300 4.37 4.75 -15.46
N ASN A 301 3.58 5.81 -15.29
CA ASN A 301 3.88 7.15 -15.80
C ASN A 301 4.54 8.04 -14.73
N ASP A 302 4.86 7.47 -13.56
CA ASP A 302 5.32 8.15 -12.36
C ASP A 302 4.36 9.22 -11.83
N ASP A 303 3.06 9.15 -12.16
CA ASP A 303 2.04 9.92 -11.45
C ASP A 303 1.95 9.41 -10.01
N VAL A 304 1.81 10.33 -9.06
CA VAL A 304 1.81 10.01 -7.62
C VAL A 304 0.38 9.81 -7.15
N PHE A 305 0.08 8.64 -6.62
CA PHE A 305 -1.15 8.36 -5.91
C PHE A 305 -0.87 8.37 -4.42
N LEU A 306 -1.76 8.98 -3.63
CA LEU A 306 -1.61 9.00 -2.18
C LEU A 306 -2.96 8.87 -1.47
N THR A 307 -2.89 8.40 -0.24
CA THR A 307 -3.99 8.39 0.71
C THR A 307 -3.56 8.98 2.05
N GLY A 308 -4.54 9.21 2.90
CA GLY A 308 -4.43 9.97 4.13
C GLY A 308 -5.81 10.32 4.62
N TYR A 309 -5.94 11.45 5.30
CA TYR A 309 -7.24 11.96 5.72
C TYR A 309 -7.27 13.48 5.76
N SER A 310 -8.48 14.03 5.74
CA SER A 310 -8.72 15.47 5.71
C SER A 310 -9.86 15.86 6.65
N LEU A 311 -9.63 16.92 7.43
CA LEU A 311 -10.65 17.60 8.23
C LEU A 311 -11.19 18.86 7.52
N SER A 312 -10.78 19.08 6.27
CA SER A 312 -11.04 20.29 5.52
C SER A 312 -12.32 20.19 4.69
N THR A 313 -13.37 20.93 5.07
CA THR A 313 -14.59 21.05 4.24
C THR A 313 -14.35 21.72 2.88
N ASN A 314 -13.21 22.39 2.72
CA ASN A 314 -12.73 23.01 1.49
C ASN A 314 -11.50 22.32 0.90
N PHE A 315 -11.27 21.03 1.21
CA PHE A 315 -10.18 20.26 0.61
C PHE A 315 -10.24 20.29 -0.93
N PRO A 316 -9.11 20.43 -1.64
CA PRO A 316 -9.09 20.49 -3.09
C PRO A 316 -9.52 19.14 -3.68
N THR A 317 -10.70 19.09 -4.30
CA THR A 317 -11.22 17.91 -5.00
C THR A 317 -11.10 18.07 -6.51
N ALA A 318 -10.89 16.97 -7.23
CA ALA A 318 -10.69 16.98 -8.67
C ALA A 318 -11.12 15.64 -9.26
N ASN A 319 -12.14 15.60 -10.11
CA ASN A 319 -12.60 14.37 -10.75
C ASN A 319 -12.83 13.18 -9.77
N GLY A 320 -13.15 13.46 -8.50
CA GLY A 320 -13.24 12.44 -7.45
C GLY A 320 -14.54 11.64 -7.47
N PHE A 321 -14.55 10.52 -6.73
CA PHE A 321 -15.75 9.73 -6.43
C PHE A 321 -16.73 10.51 -5.53
N SER A 322 -16.20 11.17 -4.49
CA SER A 322 -16.92 12.09 -3.61
C SER A 322 -16.15 13.41 -3.51
N GLN A 323 -16.90 14.52 -3.48
CA GLN A 323 -16.38 15.86 -3.25
C GLN A 323 -16.77 16.42 -1.88
N ILE A 324 -17.37 15.60 -1.03
CA ILE A 324 -17.95 16.00 0.25
C ILE A 324 -17.27 15.22 1.37
N LEU A 325 -16.84 15.96 2.38
CA LEU A 325 -16.47 15.44 3.70
C LEU A 325 -17.76 15.08 4.44
N ASN A 326 -18.01 13.80 4.70
CA ASN A 326 -19.25 13.32 5.30
C ASN A 326 -19.17 13.26 6.84
N GLY A 327 -18.00 12.95 7.39
CA GLY A 327 -17.71 12.95 8.82
C GLY A 327 -17.03 14.22 9.31
N SER A 328 -16.32 14.12 10.44
CA SER A 328 -15.40 15.17 10.91
C SER A 328 -14.03 15.07 10.24
N GLN A 329 -13.72 13.87 9.75
CA GLN A 329 -12.52 13.50 9.05
C GLN A 329 -12.83 12.32 8.12
N ASP A 330 -12.60 12.45 6.82
CA ASP A 330 -12.74 11.34 5.88
C ASP A 330 -11.35 10.98 5.32
N ALA A 331 -11.19 9.70 4.93
CA ALA A 331 -10.02 9.31 4.15
C ALA A 331 -10.03 10.02 2.79
N ILE A 332 -8.85 10.23 2.22
CA ILE A 332 -8.70 10.87 0.91
C ILE A 332 -7.96 9.96 -0.07
N ILE A 333 -8.23 10.16 -1.35
CA ILE A 333 -7.46 9.56 -2.45
C ILE A 333 -7.10 10.68 -3.40
N CYS A 334 -5.81 10.94 -3.59
CA CYS A 334 -5.31 11.95 -4.52
C CYS A 334 -4.41 11.32 -5.58
N LYS A 335 -4.39 11.94 -6.77
CA LYS A 335 -3.45 11.68 -7.85
C LYS A 335 -2.83 12.99 -8.29
N VAL A 336 -1.52 13.12 -8.14
CA VAL A 336 -0.72 14.26 -8.60
C VAL A 336 0.00 13.86 -9.90
N SER A 337 0.10 14.77 -10.87
CA SER A 337 0.91 14.55 -12.07
C SER A 337 2.37 14.31 -11.72
N ASN A 338 3.09 13.54 -12.54
CA ASN A 338 4.51 13.24 -12.34
C ASN A 338 5.42 14.48 -12.21
N ASP A 339 5.02 15.61 -12.81
CA ASP A 339 5.75 16.88 -12.70
C ASP A 339 5.30 17.75 -11.50
N GLY A 340 4.35 17.28 -10.69
CA GLY A 340 3.81 17.99 -9.54
C GLY A 340 2.89 19.17 -9.86
N SER A 341 2.62 19.45 -11.14
CA SER A 341 1.91 20.67 -11.56
C SER A 341 0.39 20.63 -11.43
N ALA A 342 -0.21 19.44 -11.30
CA ALA A 342 -1.65 19.27 -11.28
C ALA A 342 -2.14 18.17 -10.34
N LEU A 343 -3.23 18.46 -9.62
CA LEU A 343 -4.07 17.47 -8.95
C LEU A 343 -5.06 16.88 -9.97
N LEU A 344 -4.72 15.70 -10.49
CA LEU A 344 -5.46 15.02 -11.57
C LEU A 344 -6.73 14.32 -11.06
N TYR A 345 -6.65 13.77 -9.85
CA TYR A 345 -7.75 13.15 -9.13
C TYR A 345 -7.65 13.54 -7.65
N SER A 346 -8.78 13.81 -7.00
CA SER A 346 -8.87 14.03 -5.57
C SER A 346 -10.30 13.81 -5.11
N SER A 347 -10.47 12.88 -4.16
CA SER A 347 -11.75 12.42 -3.65
C SER A 347 -11.68 12.20 -2.15
N PHE A 348 -12.79 12.47 -1.47
CA PHE A 348 -13.05 11.90 -0.15
C PHE A 348 -13.52 10.44 -0.29
N PHE A 349 -13.34 9.68 0.78
CA PHE A 349 -13.87 8.35 0.99
C PHE A 349 -14.17 8.16 2.48
N GLY A 350 -15.45 8.10 2.83
CA GLY A 350 -15.85 8.07 4.24
C GLY A 350 -17.35 8.05 4.44
N GLY A 351 -17.74 7.79 5.69
CA GLY A 351 -19.11 7.76 6.19
C GLY A 351 -19.39 8.98 7.08
N SER A 352 -20.34 8.85 8.01
CA SER A 352 -20.77 9.94 8.89
C SER A 352 -19.85 10.22 10.08
N SER A 353 -18.84 9.39 10.31
CA SER A 353 -17.86 9.47 11.41
C SER A 353 -16.43 9.48 10.85
N ASP A 354 -15.42 9.17 11.66
CA ASP A 354 -14.03 9.37 11.25
C ASP A 354 -13.44 8.19 10.47
N GLU A 355 -12.76 8.51 9.37
CA GLU A 355 -11.95 7.58 8.58
C GLU A 355 -10.50 8.03 8.48
N PHE A 356 -9.59 7.06 8.56
CA PHE A 356 -8.16 7.24 8.35
C PHE A 356 -7.73 6.40 7.15
N GLY A 357 -7.13 7.00 6.12
CA GLY A 357 -6.43 6.25 5.08
C GLY A 357 -4.97 5.99 5.50
N TYR A 358 -4.58 4.74 5.68
CA TYR A 358 -3.23 4.34 6.10
C TYR A 358 -2.45 3.60 5.01
N GLY A 359 -3.12 2.81 4.17
CA GLY A 359 -2.46 2.03 3.13
C GLY A 359 -2.96 2.36 1.73
N ILE A 360 -2.08 2.32 0.74
CA ILE A 360 -2.43 2.44 -0.67
C ILE A 360 -1.60 1.48 -1.53
N SER A 361 -2.23 0.82 -2.49
CA SER A 361 -1.55 0.03 -3.50
C SER A 361 -2.24 0.14 -4.87
N LEU A 362 -1.48 -0.05 -5.94
CA LEU A 362 -2.01 0.00 -7.31
C LEU A 362 -2.12 -1.40 -7.90
N GLY A 363 -3.26 -1.67 -8.50
CA GLY A 363 -3.44 -2.80 -9.40
C GLY A 363 -3.13 -2.45 -10.85
N GLU A 364 -3.46 -3.37 -11.76
CA GLU A 364 -3.42 -3.08 -13.20
C GLU A 364 -4.46 -2.01 -13.59
N ASN A 365 -4.26 -1.32 -14.71
CA ASN A 365 -5.26 -0.43 -15.33
C ASN A 365 -5.84 0.68 -14.42
N SER A 366 -5.02 1.30 -13.56
CA SER A 366 -5.43 2.39 -12.64
C SER A 366 -6.44 1.96 -11.58
N GLN A 367 -6.44 0.67 -11.21
CA GLN A 367 -7.08 0.19 -9.99
C GLN A 367 -6.29 0.73 -8.79
N VAL A 368 -6.99 1.40 -7.87
CA VAL A 368 -6.41 1.93 -6.64
C VAL A 368 -7.08 1.20 -5.48
N PHE A 369 -6.27 0.59 -4.63
CA PHE A 369 -6.70 -0.02 -3.39
C PHE A 369 -6.25 0.85 -2.23
N ILE A 370 -7.17 1.19 -1.33
CA ILE A 370 -6.87 1.89 -0.08
C ILE A 370 -7.36 1.09 1.11
N SER A 371 -6.72 1.28 2.24
CA SER A 371 -7.18 0.76 3.53
C SER A 371 -6.91 1.71 4.66
N GLY A 372 -7.58 1.46 5.77
CA GLY A 372 -7.28 2.07 7.04
C GLY A 372 -8.42 1.84 8.01
N ASN A 373 -8.64 2.78 8.94
CA ASN A 373 -9.58 2.57 10.04
C ASN A 373 -10.85 3.40 9.85
N THR A 374 -11.98 2.86 10.30
CA THR A 374 -13.27 3.54 10.32
C THR A 374 -13.99 3.29 11.64
N ILE A 375 -14.74 4.28 12.09
CA ILE A 375 -15.76 4.13 13.14
C ILE A 375 -17.17 4.42 12.61
N SER A 376 -17.31 4.61 11.30
CA SER A 376 -18.59 4.84 10.63
C SER A 376 -19.34 3.52 10.43
N ASN A 377 -20.66 3.58 10.58
CA ASN A 377 -21.54 2.45 10.25
C ASN A 377 -22.12 2.54 8.82
N ASP A 378 -21.77 3.59 8.09
CA ASP A 378 -22.33 3.98 6.80
C ASP A 378 -21.25 4.29 5.75
N LEU A 379 -20.08 3.64 5.80
CA LEU A 379 -19.11 3.67 4.70
C LEU A 379 -19.77 3.32 3.37
N PRO A 380 -19.29 3.90 2.25
CA PRO A 380 -19.63 3.44 0.91
C PRO A 380 -19.18 1.98 0.73
N VAL A 381 -20.09 1.03 0.95
CA VAL A 381 -19.85 -0.42 0.75
C VAL A 381 -20.37 -0.88 -0.60
N LEU A 382 -19.61 -1.75 -1.27
CA LEU A 382 -19.99 -2.34 -2.56
C LEU A 382 -19.29 -3.68 -2.76
N ASN A 383 -20.02 -4.70 -3.24
CA ASN A 383 -19.49 -6.04 -3.47
C ASN A 383 -18.69 -6.61 -2.28
N SER A 384 -19.08 -6.22 -1.06
CA SER A 384 -18.32 -6.38 0.17
C SER A 384 -18.25 -7.83 0.65
N ILE A 385 -17.21 -8.14 1.44
CA ILE A 385 -17.14 -9.39 2.21
C ILE A 385 -18.01 -9.23 3.46
N ASP A 386 -17.83 -8.10 4.16
CA ASP A 386 -18.69 -7.64 5.23
C ASP A 386 -19.20 -6.23 4.91
N SER A 387 -20.52 -6.07 4.99
CA SER A 387 -21.22 -4.80 4.76
C SER A 387 -21.56 -4.07 6.07
N THR A 388 -21.19 -4.62 7.22
CA THR A 388 -21.59 -4.12 8.53
C THR A 388 -20.39 -3.77 9.39
N TYR A 389 -20.41 -2.55 9.91
CA TYR A 389 -19.55 -2.13 11.00
C TYR A 389 -19.86 -2.94 12.26
N SER A 390 -18.82 -3.52 12.86
CA SER A 390 -18.94 -4.46 13.97
C SER A 390 -18.75 -3.81 15.33
N GLY A 391 -17.99 -2.71 15.42
CA GLY A 391 -17.74 -1.97 16.66
C GLY A 391 -16.33 -1.38 16.70
N GLY A 392 -15.96 -0.78 17.84
CA GLY A 392 -14.62 -0.25 18.09
C GLY A 392 -14.04 0.61 16.96
N ASN A 393 -12.90 0.16 16.41
CA ASN A 393 -12.39 0.59 15.11
C ASN A 393 -12.47 -0.64 14.22
N ASP A 394 -12.96 -0.51 12.98
CA ASP A 394 -12.85 -1.56 11.98
C ASP A 394 -11.81 -1.17 10.92
N ILE A 395 -11.15 -2.17 10.35
CA ILE A 395 -10.36 -1.97 9.14
C ILE A 395 -11.33 -1.89 7.96
N PHE A 396 -11.15 -0.93 7.06
CA PHE A 396 -11.78 -0.95 5.74
C PHE A 396 -10.75 -1.25 4.65
N ILE A 397 -11.19 -1.92 3.59
CA ILE A 397 -10.42 -2.03 2.34
C ILE A 397 -11.34 -1.70 1.18
N SER A 398 -10.90 -0.77 0.33
CA SER A 398 -11.70 -0.27 -0.80
C SER A 398 -10.89 -0.22 -2.08
N HIS A 399 -11.55 -0.53 -3.19
CA HIS A 399 -11.01 -0.54 -4.55
C HIS A 399 -11.80 0.46 -5.39
N LEU A 400 -11.10 1.48 -5.88
CA LEU A 400 -11.64 2.48 -6.79
C LEU A 400 -10.97 2.39 -8.15
N ASN A 401 -11.71 2.76 -9.18
CA ASN A 401 -11.16 3.05 -10.49
C ASN A 401 -11.17 4.56 -10.72
N VAL A 402 -9.99 5.15 -10.82
CA VAL A 402 -9.82 6.60 -10.95
C VAL A 402 -10.03 7.13 -12.37
N LEU A 403 -10.21 6.26 -13.37
CA LEU A 403 -10.47 6.69 -14.76
C LEU A 403 -11.95 6.98 -15.00
N ASN A 404 -12.84 6.27 -14.31
CA ASN A 404 -14.29 6.39 -14.44
C ASN A 404 -14.98 6.80 -13.13
N ASN A 405 -14.21 7.08 -12.08
CA ASN A 405 -14.65 7.53 -10.76
C ASN A 405 -15.61 6.53 -10.09
N SER A 406 -15.40 5.23 -10.29
CA SER A 406 -16.26 4.20 -9.70
C SER A 406 -15.62 3.52 -8.50
N LEU A 407 -16.42 3.34 -7.45
CA LEU A 407 -16.15 2.33 -6.42
C LEU A 407 -16.46 0.95 -7.02
N ASN A 408 -15.52 0.01 -6.89
CA ASN A 408 -15.66 -1.36 -7.42
C ASN A 408 -15.85 -2.39 -6.31
N PHE A 409 -15.17 -2.18 -5.19
CA PHE A 409 -15.26 -3.00 -4.00
C PHE A 409 -15.02 -2.14 -2.76
N SER A 410 -15.70 -2.42 -1.67
CA SER A 410 -15.44 -1.82 -0.36
C SER A 410 -16.07 -2.67 0.73
N THR A 411 -15.32 -2.97 1.77
CA THR A 411 -15.73 -3.86 2.86
C THR A 411 -15.27 -3.31 4.20
N TYR A 412 -16.00 -3.66 5.26
CA TYR A 412 -15.46 -3.69 6.61
C TYR A 412 -14.71 -5.01 6.83
N LEU A 413 -13.73 -5.01 7.73
CA LEU A 413 -13.01 -6.16 8.26
C LEU A 413 -12.71 -5.89 9.73
N GLY A 414 -13.33 -6.65 10.61
CA GLY A 414 -13.13 -6.47 12.04
C GLY A 414 -14.13 -7.23 12.88
N SER A 415 -14.31 -6.73 14.09
CA SER A 415 -14.92 -7.40 15.21
C SER A 415 -15.67 -6.39 16.08
N PRO A 416 -16.39 -6.82 17.12
CA PRO A 416 -17.02 -5.85 18.02
C PRO A 416 -16.04 -4.99 18.85
N LEU A 417 -14.74 -5.30 18.85
CA LEU A 417 -13.71 -4.55 19.59
C LEU A 417 -12.81 -3.77 18.61
N GLU A 418 -11.52 -3.57 18.94
CA GLU A 418 -10.63 -2.73 18.14
C GLU A 418 -9.84 -3.57 17.14
N ASP A 419 -9.97 -3.21 15.87
CA ASP A 419 -9.27 -3.75 14.72
C ASP A 419 -8.64 -2.58 13.96
N SER A 420 -7.33 -2.59 13.75
CA SER A 420 -6.62 -1.38 13.34
C SER A 420 -5.41 -1.63 12.47
N GLN A 421 -5.20 -0.68 11.57
CA GLN A 421 -3.93 -0.39 10.92
C GLN A 421 -3.31 0.86 11.53
N ASP A 422 -2.03 1.11 11.22
CA ASP A 422 -1.25 2.20 11.77
C ASP A 422 -0.60 3.03 10.66
N ILE A 423 -0.02 4.17 11.05
CA ILE A 423 0.62 5.12 10.13
C ILE A 423 2.03 4.70 9.69
N TYR A 424 2.61 3.68 10.33
CA TYR A 424 3.95 3.22 10.06
C TYR A 424 3.96 2.22 8.90
N GLY A 425 4.79 2.46 7.88
CA GLY A 425 4.86 1.65 6.67
C GLY A 425 3.59 1.72 5.81
N ASN A 426 3.42 0.75 4.91
CA ASN A 426 2.24 0.64 4.06
C ASN A 426 1.53 -0.69 4.31
N PRO A 427 0.38 -0.71 5.01
CA PRO A 427 -0.27 -1.95 5.41
C PRO A 427 -0.98 -2.68 4.25
N LEU A 428 -0.69 -2.32 2.99
CA LEU A 428 -1.19 -2.97 1.78
C LEU A 428 -0.09 -3.29 0.77
N THR A 429 -0.23 -4.43 0.09
CA THR A 429 0.53 -4.77 -1.11
C THR A 429 -0.37 -5.44 -2.14
N TYR A 430 -0.21 -5.06 -3.42
CA TYR A 430 -0.89 -5.70 -4.55
C TYR A 430 0.08 -6.60 -5.30
N ASN A 431 -0.34 -7.83 -5.60
CA ASN A 431 0.45 -8.77 -6.38
C ASN A 431 -0.44 -9.73 -7.16
N ASN A 432 -0.26 -9.78 -8.48
CA ASN A 432 -0.92 -10.75 -9.36
C ASN A 432 -2.43 -10.88 -9.11
N GLY A 433 -3.11 -9.74 -8.93
CA GLY A 433 -4.55 -9.71 -8.70
C GLY A 433 -5.00 -9.93 -7.25
N ASN A 434 -4.10 -10.15 -6.31
CA ASN A 434 -4.46 -10.21 -4.89
C ASN A 434 -3.99 -8.93 -4.18
N VAL A 435 -4.77 -8.50 -3.19
CA VAL A 435 -4.43 -7.39 -2.30
C VAL A 435 -4.22 -7.97 -0.93
N SER A 436 -2.97 -8.01 -0.48
CA SER A 436 -2.63 -8.47 0.86
C SER A 436 -2.54 -7.30 1.82
N PHE A 437 -2.98 -7.52 3.05
CA PHE A 437 -3.04 -6.50 4.09
C PHE A 437 -2.49 -7.02 5.41
N ILE A 438 -2.05 -6.09 6.25
CA ILE A 438 -1.70 -6.33 7.64
C ILE A 438 -2.43 -5.35 8.56
N GLY A 439 -2.69 -5.77 9.78
CA GLY A 439 -3.16 -4.92 10.88
C GLY A 439 -3.00 -5.65 12.20
N TYR A 440 -3.77 -5.25 13.20
CA TYR A 440 -3.83 -5.91 14.49
C TYR A 440 -5.20 -5.76 15.14
N THR A 441 -5.54 -6.70 16.01
CA THR A 441 -6.84 -6.77 16.70
C THR A 441 -6.66 -7.14 18.17
N ASN A 442 -7.57 -6.67 19.03
CA ASN A 442 -7.65 -7.11 20.42
C ASN A 442 -8.79 -8.14 20.66
N SER A 443 -9.29 -8.77 19.59
CA SER A 443 -10.35 -9.76 19.65
C SER A 443 -10.30 -10.75 18.47
N ASN A 444 -11.35 -11.54 18.29
CA ASN A 444 -11.47 -12.35 17.08
C ASN A 444 -11.53 -11.45 15.84
N PHE A 445 -11.11 -11.97 14.69
CA PHE A 445 -11.11 -11.29 13.39
C PHE A 445 -11.59 -12.28 12.33
N PRO A 446 -12.16 -11.83 11.19
CA PRO A 446 -12.53 -12.74 10.11
C PRO A 446 -11.31 -13.58 9.66
N SER A 447 -11.32 -14.89 9.95
CA SER A 447 -10.26 -15.84 9.61
C SER A 447 -10.74 -16.92 8.65
N THR A 448 -9.83 -17.50 7.86
CA THR A 448 -10.17 -18.58 6.92
C THR A 448 -9.86 -19.97 7.52
N ILE A 449 -10.63 -20.99 7.14
CA ILE A 449 -10.57 -22.31 7.81
C ILE A 449 -9.21 -23.03 7.71
N ASN A 450 -8.43 -22.72 6.67
CA ASN A 450 -7.11 -23.30 6.40
C ASN A 450 -5.98 -22.29 6.60
N SER A 451 -6.22 -21.21 7.34
CA SER A 451 -5.19 -20.26 7.72
C SER A 451 -4.16 -20.89 8.66
N TYR A 452 -2.97 -20.30 8.71
CA TYR A 452 -1.90 -20.73 9.62
C TYR A 452 -2.36 -20.75 11.09
N ASP A 453 -3.04 -19.69 11.52
CA ASP A 453 -3.71 -19.58 12.81
C ASP A 453 -5.09 -18.94 12.62
N ASN A 454 -6.11 -19.55 13.21
CA ASN A 454 -7.50 -19.11 13.13
C ASN A 454 -8.08 -18.71 14.49
N SER A 455 -7.23 -18.61 15.51
CA SER A 455 -7.62 -18.28 16.87
C SER A 455 -6.87 -17.06 17.39
N PHE A 456 -7.62 -16.12 17.98
CA PHE A 456 -7.07 -15.06 18.78
C PHE A 456 -6.51 -15.63 20.10
N GLY A 457 -5.27 -15.28 20.43
CA GLY A 457 -4.51 -15.86 21.55
C GLY A 457 -3.89 -14.86 22.54
N GLY A 458 -3.99 -13.55 22.28
CA GLY A 458 -3.25 -12.51 23.01
C GLY A 458 -4.09 -11.39 23.63
N ASP A 459 -3.40 -10.30 23.99
CA ASP A 459 -4.01 -8.98 24.24
C ASP A 459 -4.22 -8.24 22.91
N TRP A 460 -3.26 -8.38 22.01
CA TRP A 460 -3.30 -7.92 20.63
C TRP A 460 -2.61 -8.95 19.76
N ASP A 461 -3.23 -9.35 18.66
CA ASP A 461 -2.61 -10.22 17.66
C ASP A 461 -2.53 -9.49 16.32
N ALA A 462 -1.43 -9.70 15.59
CA ALA A 462 -1.35 -9.23 14.22
C ALA A 462 -2.30 -10.06 13.35
N VAL A 463 -2.97 -9.40 12.41
CA VAL A 463 -3.80 -10.05 11.39
C VAL A 463 -3.17 -9.84 10.03
N ILE A 464 -3.05 -10.92 9.27
CA ILE A 464 -2.52 -10.91 7.90
C ILE A 464 -3.57 -11.56 7.03
N GLY A 465 -3.96 -10.87 5.96
CA GLY A 465 -4.92 -11.44 5.02
C GLY A 465 -4.61 -11.08 3.59
N SER A 466 -5.30 -11.76 2.68
CA SER A 466 -5.27 -11.46 1.27
C SER A 466 -6.67 -11.52 0.70
N LEU A 467 -7.03 -10.47 -0.03
CA LEU A 467 -8.29 -10.32 -0.72
C LEU A 467 -8.10 -10.63 -2.19
N LYS A 468 -9.02 -11.42 -2.73
CA LYS A 468 -9.20 -11.59 -4.17
C LYS A 468 -10.38 -10.72 -4.61
N PRO A 469 -10.13 -9.59 -5.30
CA PRO A 469 -11.19 -8.74 -5.84
C PRO A 469 -12.08 -9.49 -6.84
N ASP A 470 -13.32 -9.02 -7.01
CA ASP A 470 -14.22 -9.55 -8.03
C ASP A 470 -13.77 -9.11 -9.44
N TYR A 471 -13.08 -9.99 -10.15
CA TYR A 471 -12.60 -9.76 -11.51
C TYR A 471 -13.66 -10.07 -12.57
N ARG A 472 -14.66 -9.20 -12.69
CA ARG A 472 -15.62 -9.24 -13.80
C ARG A 472 -15.10 -8.44 -14.98
N ILE A 473 -15.33 -8.96 -16.19
CA ILE A 473 -15.23 -8.16 -17.41
C ILE A 473 -16.44 -7.21 -17.44
N SER A 474 -16.27 -6.01 -16.91
CA SER A 474 -17.32 -4.97 -16.81
C SER A 474 -17.23 -3.92 -17.92
N ASP A 475 -16.16 -3.92 -18.71
CA ASP A 475 -15.79 -2.90 -19.70
C ASP A 475 -15.71 -3.46 -21.14
N LEU A 476 -16.38 -4.57 -21.43
CA LEU A 476 -16.45 -5.14 -22.78
C LEU A 476 -17.08 -4.13 -23.75
N GLN A 477 -16.27 -3.59 -24.66
CA GLN A 477 -16.69 -2.74 -25.76
C GLN A 477 -16.81 -3.53 -27.07
N ILE A 478 -17.71 -3.07 -27.93
CA ILE A 478 -17.95 -3.66 -29.24
C ILE A 478 -17.90 -2.56 -30.31
N GLU A 479 -17.09 -2.80 -31.33
CA GLU A 479 -17.02 -1.97 -32.53
C GLU A 479 -17.49 -2.78 -33.74
N THR A 480 -18.23 -2.14 -34.65
CA THR A 480 -18.64 -2.76 -35.91
C THR A 480 -18.08 -1.97 -37.09
N PHE A 481 -17.50 -2.67 -38.06
CA PHE A 481 -16.96 -2.05 -39.28
C PHE A 481 -17.18 -2.96 -40.48
N GLY A 482 -18.12 -2.57 -41.33
CA GLY A 482 -18.60 -3.43 -42.41
C GLY A 482 -19.35 -4.65 -41.85
N ASN A 483 -18.88 -5.85 -42.18
CA ASN A 483 -19.41 -7.12 -41.64
C ASN A 483 -18.66 -7.61 -40.39
N ASN A 484 -17.56 -6.95 -40.02
CA ASN A 484 -16.72 -7.38 -38.92
C ASN A 484 -17.23 -6.83 -37.59
N ILE A 485 -17.03 -7.63 -36.54
CA ILE A 485 -17.33 -7.28 -35.15
C ILE A 485 -16.03 -7.38 -34.38
N LYS A 486 -15.63 -6.31 -33.70
CA LYS A 486 -14.48 -6.31 -32.80
C LYS A 486 -14.94 -6.17 -31.36
N LEU A 487 -14.52 -7.11 -30.53
CA LEU A 487 -14.67 -7.09 -29.08
C LEU A 487 -13.36 -6.60 -28.48
N THR A 488 -13.43 -5.73 -27.48
CA THR A 488 -12.28 -5.26 -26.69
C THR A 488 -12.70 -5.18 -25.23
N TRP A 489 -11.83 -5.57 -24.31
CA TRP A 489 -12.12 -5.52 -22.87
C TRP A 489 -10.86 -5.24 -22.07
N GLY A 490 -11.02 -4.92 -20.79
CA GLY A 490 -9.93 -4.70 -19.86
C GLY A 490 -9.23 -6.00 -19.50
N LYS A 491 -7.91 -5.94 -19.36
CA LYS A 491 -7.12 -7.07 -18.89
C LYS A 491 -7.57 -7.47 -17.48
N ILE A 492 -7.84 -8.76 -17.29
CA ILE A 492 -8.05 -9.39 -15.99
C ILE A 492 -6.69 -9.90 -15.50
N PRO A 493 -6.17 -9.42 -14.35
CA PRO A 493 -4.83 -9.73 -13.89
C PRO A 493 -4.57 -11.22 -13.69
N ILE A 494 -5.54 -11.95 -13.13
CA ILE A 494 -5.44 -13.37 -12.81
C ILE A 494 -5.71 -14.29 -14.01
N ALA A 495 -6.17 -13.76 -15.16
CA ALA A 495 -6.51 -14.62 -16.28
C ALA A 495 -5.25 -15.22 -16.94
N VAL A 496 -5.24 -16.53 -17.18
CA VAL A 496 -4.28 -17.21 -18.04
C VAL A 496 -4.69 -17.07 -19.51
N ASN A 497 -5.98 -17.25 -19.78
CA ASN A 497 -6.55 -17.14 -21.12
C ASN A 497 -7.96 -16.53 -21.09
N TYR A 498 -8.40 -16.03 -22.26
CA TYR A 498 -9.78 -15.66 -22.54
C TYR A 498 -10.40 -16.61 -23.55
N LYS A 499 -11.61 -17.08 -23.28
CA LYS A 499 -12.42 -17.85 -24.23
C LYS A 499 -13.56 -17.00 -24.75
N ILE A 500 -13.64 -16.90 -26.07
CA ILE A 500 -14.66 -16.12 -26.77
C ILE A 500 -15.66 -17.06 -27.41
N TYR A 501 -16.93 -16.93 -27.03
CA TYR A 501 -18.03 -17.73 -27.53
C TYR A 501 -19.02 -16.89 -28.31
N ARG A 502 -19.77 -17.55 -29.19
CA ARG A 502 -20.89 -16.97 -29.93
C ARG A 502 -22.11 -17.87 -29.89
N SER A 503 -23.27 -17.31 -29.60
CA SER A 503 -24.56 -18.03 -29.56
C SER A 503 -25.64 -17.29 -30.35
N THR A 504 -26.67 -18.00 -30.80
CA THR A 504 -27.90 -17.39 -31.32
C THR A 504 -28.93 -17.12 -30.23
N THR A 505 -28.67 -17.58 -28.99
CA THR A 505 -29.50 -17.34 -27.81
C THR A 505 -28.69 -16.69 -26.70
N SER A 506 -29.35 -16.05 -25.74
CA SER A 506 -28.69 -15.45 -24.55
C SER A 506 -28.11 -16.48 -23.57
N ASN A 507 -28.17 -17.77 -23.91
CA ASN A 507 -27.67 -18.85 -23.08
C ASN A 507 -26.30 -19.29 -23.60
N ILE A 508 -25.27 -19.08 -22.78
CA ILE A 508 -23.89 -19.46 -23.09
C ILE A 508 -23.72 -20.98 -23.28
N ASN A 509 -24.58 -21.80 -22.68
CA ASN A 509 -24.52 -23.27 -22.85
C ASN A 509 -24.84 -23.70 -24.28
N ASN A 510 -25.47 -22.83 -25.08
CA ASN A 510 -25.72 -23.04 -26.50
C ASN A 510 -24.65 -22.36 -27.39
N ALA A 511 -23.63 -21.74 -26.78
CA ALA A 511 -22.63 -20.98 -27.49
C ALA A 511 -21.52 -21.87 -28.05
N VAL A 512 -21.03 -21.51 -29.23
CA VAL A 512 -19.88 -22.14 -29.88
C VAL A 512 -18.63 -21.35 -29.51
N LEU A 513 -17.60 -22.04 -29.03
CA LEU A 513 -16.27 -21.45 -28.81
C LEU A 513 -15.68 -21.03 -30.16
N LEU A 514 -15.35 -19.75 -30.30
CA LEU A 514 -14.69 -19.19 -31.49
C LEU A 514 -13.18 -19.29 -31.39
N THR A 515 -12.61 -18.88 -30.25
CA THR A 515 -11.16 -18.89 -30.04
C THR A 515 -10.80 -18.84 -28.55
N THR A 516 -9.53 -19.09 -28.26
CA THR A 516 -8.88 -18.89 -26.97
C THR A 516 -7.69 -17.96 -27.16
N LEU A 517 -7.64 -16.87 -26.40
CA LEU A 517 -6.56 -15.87 -26.45
C LEU A 517 -5.74 -15.93 -25.17
N SER A 518 -4.41 -15.84 -25.27
CA SER A 518 -3.55 -15.67 -24.10
C SER A 518 -3.75 -14.28 -23.47
N ASN A 519 -3.60 -14.17 -22.14
CA ASN A 519 -3.65 -12.90 -21.42
C ASN A 519 -2.38 -12.03 -21.57
N SER A 520 -1.68 -12.16 -22.71
CA SER A 520 -0.40 -11.48 -22.97
C SER A 520 -0.55 -10.05 -23.48
N PHE A 521 -1.78 -9.55 -23.64
CA PHE A 521 -2.06 -8.24 -24.21
C PHE A 521 -2.58 -7.29 -23.14
N ASN A 522 -2.07 -6.06 -23.12
CA ASN A 522 -2.54 -5.00 -22.20
C ASN A 522 -4.01 -4.62 -22.44
N GLN A 523 -4.47 -4.74 -23.69
CA GLN A 523 -5.88 -4.60 -24.05
C GLN A 523 -6.30 -5.79 -24.92
N PRO A 524 -6.88 -6.84 -24.31
CA PRO A 524 -7.41 -7.98 -25.05
C PRO A 524 -8.46 -7.58 -26.10
N SER A 525 -8.40 -8.21 -27.27
CA SER A 525 -9.38 -7.98 -28.33
C SER A 525 -9.56 -9.19 -29.24
N PHE A 526 -10.74 -9.28 -29.86
CA PHE A 526 -11.10 -10.33 -30.82
C PHE A 526 -11.91 -9.74 -31.96
N THR A 527 -11.65 -10.18 -33.20
CA THR A 527 -12.43 -9.78 -34.37
C THR A 527 -13.10 -11.00 -35.01
N ASP A 528 -14.42 -10.95 -35.15
CA ASP A 528 -15.25 -11.91 -35.90
C ASP A 528 -15.55 -11.32 -37.29
N ASP A 529 -15.37 -12.10 -38.36
CA ASP A 529 -15.61 -11.66 -39.73
C ASP A 529 -17.09 -11.66 -40.16
N GLY A 530 -17.97 -12.22 -39.31
CA GLY A 530 -19.42 -12.21 -39.52
C GLY A 530 -19.88 -13.01 -40.75
N THR A 531 -19.05 -13.88 -41.33
CA THR A 531 -19.32 -14.53 -42.63
C THR A 531 -20.02 -15.89 -42.55
N SER A 532 -20.08 -16.54 -41.39
CA SER A 532 -20.83 -17.79 -41.21
C SER A 532 -22.32 -17.52 -40.92
N GLN A 533 -23.07 -17.09 -41.94
CA GLN A 533 -24.38 -16.44 -41.79
C GLN A 533 -25.57 -17.39 -41.92
N ASN A 534 -26.37 -17.54 -40.86
CA ASN A 534 -27.78 -18.01 -40.93
C ASN A 534 -28.71 -17.42 -39.84
N SER A 535 -28.21 -16.52 -38.96
CA SER A 535 -29.02 -15.85 -37.92
C SER A 535 -28.93 -14.33 -38.05
N ASP A 536 -30.02 -13.64 -37.73
CA ASP A 536 -30.10 -12.16 -37.71
C ASP A 536 -29.68 -11.57 -36.36
N LYS A 537 -29.36 -12.40 -35.35
CA LYS A 537 -28.88 -11.98 -34.02
C LYS A 537 -27.84 -12.97 -33.48
N TYR A 538 -26.81 -12.43 -32.83
CA TYR A 538 -25.82 -13.20 -32.08
C TYR A 538 -25.56 -12.56 -30.71
N PHE A 539 -25.19 -13.42 -29.77
CA PHE A 539 -24.70 -13.12 -28.45
C PHE A 539 -23.23 -13.51 -28.41
N TYR A 540 -22.37 -12.60 -27.99
CA TYR A 540 -20.96 -12.89 -27.74
C TYR A 540 -20.72 -12.98 -26.23
N PHE A 541 -19.92 -13.94 -25.83
CA PHE A 541 -19.50 -14.12 -24.44
C PHE A 541 -17.99 -14.12 -24.40
N VAL A 542 -17.42 -13.32 -23.50
CA VAL A 542 -15.99 -13.39 -23.17
C VAL A 542 -15.90 -13.91 -21.75
N THR A 543 -15.16 -15.00 -21.59
CA THR A 543 -14.89 -15.63 -20.29
C THR A 543 -13.39 -15.74 -20.11
N TRP A 544 -12.93 -15.96 -18.89
CA TRP A 544 -11.51 -16.12 -18.57
C TRP A 544 -11.31 -17.30 -17.60
N GLU A 545 -10.09 -17.82 -17.56
CA GLU A 545 -9.65 -18.91 -16.67
C GLU A 545 -8.40 -18.46 -15.91
N ASP A 546 -8.32 -18.66 -14.59
CA ASP A 546 -7.12 -18.47 -13.73
C ASP A 546 -6.29 -19.74 -13.55
#